data_AF-C7ZDB1-F1
#
_entry.id   AF-C7ZDB1-F1
#
_cell.length_a   1.000
_cell.length_b   1.000
_cell.length_c   1.000
_cell.angle_alpha   90.00
_cell.angle_beta   90.00
_cell.angle_gamma   90.00
#
_symmetry.space_group_name_H-M   'P 1'
#
loop_
_entity.id
_entity.type
_entity.pdbx_description
1 polymer ?
#
loop_
_entity_poly.entity_id
_entity_poly.type
_entity_poly.pdbx_seq_one_letter_code
_entity_poly.pdbx_strand_id
1 'polypeptide(L)'
;MSGPSDAASVPPGPAAIPQSATPSFCPDLLGEGSNPTDDGNPSESHSPTSGVCLLLDLPSELITTILSHLSPLELIGVSETCRELREHALSDVLWHPLVQENVPDVTLTSPHPCCSYHELYVAHDRLWFLPRHKIWFCDRDLTGRVMLVRYDPRRGCIEGYQLLAARGRPDYFQWEGHPNVVIHDFNPQVKLHLDKPILQFHANVETDVSRFFSRPDANRYADEMPMALEDRVDGMFSNFMLARELERDISEEMISERFPYSQVWPTPAIPSDHRTRGQPNFVVTGLPFTAPYDRPKRREEVSEKLFHIRQWMEMAGGMTRLGRAAGLTGIVNVLRELHPSAVGGLPGMHVGEELITYSTLDPKLYTPTPLKPWRGIYAGDYSTHGCEFLLIHQPDDEDDELLTDEELGIVRFEIESDQEWEKRKAVARTHRGRLEAIKLTGDPNVPRGELSFVAEDLGPGGFVGEATDPHFSGARIVNSKGHISDTGFTSSSYIDGQLILVSHDRLAHHWIEFGHVSCFQRVDIDQFLRV
;
A
#
# COMPACT_ATOMS: atom_id res chain seq x y z
N MET A 1 -11.16 -65.18 19.23
CA MET A 1 -9.95 -65.60 18.49
C MET A 1 -9.68 -64.53 17.45
N SER A 2 -8.50 -63.97 17.20
CA SER A 2 -7.19 -64.04 17.83
C SER A 2 -6.31 -63.07 17.05
N GLY A 3 -6.00 -61.89 17.59
CA GLY A 3 -4.75 -61.17 17.32
C GLY A 3 -4.48 -60.53 15.93
N PRO A 4 -3.43 -59.68 15.84
CA PRO A 4 -3.37 -58.46 15.03
C PRO A 4 -2.18 -58.41 14.04
N SER A 5 -2.17 -57.44 13.12
CA SER A 5 -1.01 -56.97 12.33
C SER A 5 -1.44 -55.75 11.50
N ASP A 6 -0.71 -54.67 11.27
CA ASP A 6 0.59 -54.17 11.73
C ASP A 6 0.54 -52.65 11.51
N ALA A 7 1.04 -51.89 12.49
CA ALA A 7 1.25 -50.46 12.35
C ALA A 7 2.54 -50.23 11.56
N ALA A 8 2.43 -49.58 10.40
CA ALA A 8 3.58 -49.18 9.60
C ALA A 8 4.25 -47.93 10.20
N SER A 9 5.53 -48.09 10.49
CA SER A 9 6.45 -47.12 11.07
C SER A 9 6.71 -45.93 10.15
N VAL A 10 6.48 -44.72 10.65
CA VAL A 10 6.87 -43.45 10.02
C VAL A 10 8.34 -43.14 10.39
N PRO A 11 9.23 -42.79 9.44
CA PRO A 11 10.61 -42.42 9.75
C PRO A 11 10.67 -41.03 10.41
N PRO A 12 11.62 -40.78 11.33
CA PRO A 12 11.75 -39.48 11.97
C PRO A 12 12.33 -38.44 10.99
N GLY A 13 11.67 -37.29 10.89
CA GLY A 13 12.12 -36.15 10.12
C GLY A 13 13.39 -35.50 10.71
N PRO A 14 14.14 -34.73 9.89
CA PRO A 14 15.40 -34.12 10.30
C PRO A 14 15.19 -33.05 11.36
N ALA A 15 16.13 -33.03 12.31
CA ALA A 15 16.12 -32.22 13.51
C ALA A 15 16.14 -30.71 13.23
N ALA A 16 15.36 -29.99 14.05
CA ALA A 16 15.27 -28.55 14.09
C ALA A 16 16.64 -27.90 14.37
N ILE A 17 16.92 -26.85 13.59
CA ILE A 17 18.06 -25.94 13.75
C ILE A 17 17.86 -25.13 15.04
N PRO A 18 18.83 -25.11 15.97
CA PRO A 18 18.67 -24.39 17.23
C PRO A 18 18.77 -22.87 17.03
N GLN A 19 17.85 -22.19 17.70
CA GLN A 19 17.76 -20.74 17.86
C GLN A 19 19.07 -20.18 18.44
N SER A 20 19.57 -19.11 17.82
CA SER A 20 20.75 -18.37 18.28
C SER A 20 20.51 -17.77 19.65
N ALA A 21 21.29 -18.24 20.63
CA ALA A 21 21.28 -17.80 22.01
C ALA A 21 21.88 -16.40 22.18
N THR A 22 21.24 -15.61 23.04
CA THR A 22 21.79 -14.47 23.78
C THR A 22 23.11 -14.80 24.48
N PRO A 23 24.13 -13.91 24.50
CA PRO A 23 25.33 -14.14 25.28
C PRO A 23 25.05 -13.88 26.77
N SER A 24 25.06 -14.95 27.54
CA SER A 24 25.09 -14.99 29.00
C SER A 24 26.45 -14.57 29.54
N PHE A 25 26.45 -13.69 30.54
CA PHE A 25 27.60 -13.29 31.35
C PHE A 25 28.30 -14.50 31.98
N CYS A 26 29.63 -14.56 31.88
CA CYS A 26 30.47 -15.47 32.65
C CYS A 26 30.78 -14.86 34.03
N PRO A 27 30.42 -15.51 35.16
CA PRO A 27 30.96 -15.19 36.48
C PRO A 27 31.87 -16.34 36.92
N ASP A 28 33.18 -16.21 36.77
CA ASP A 28 34.12 -17.09 37.46
C ASP A 28 35.50 -16.45 37.52
N LEU A 29 35.83 -15.87 38.67
CA LEU A 29 37.19 -15.78 39.23
C LEU A 29 37.04 -15.49 40.73
N LEU A 30 36.47 -16.45 41.48
CA LEU A 30 36.61 -16.51 42.94
C LEU A 30 37.86 -17.33 43.26
N GLY A 31 38.96 -16.63 43.49
CA GLY A 31 40.15 -17.19 44.14
C GLY A 31 40.10 -16.90 45.63
N GLU A 32 39.94 -17.93 46.45
CA GLU A 32 40.21 -17.89 47.89
C GLU A 32 41.72 -17.76 48.15
N GLY A 33 42.10 -16.92 49.13
CA GLY A 33 43.48 -16.87 49.61
C GLY A 33 43.78 -15.75 50.63
N SER A 34 43.52 -16.03 51.90
CA SER A 34 44.35 -15.68 53.08
C SER A 34 45.06 -14.30 53.21
N ASN A 35 44.67 -13.52 54.22
CA ASN A 35 45.50 -12.54 54.97
C ASN A 35 46.60 -13.26 55.80
N PRO A 36 47.66 -12.60 56.39
CA PRO A 36 47.74 -11.18 56.85
C PRO A 36 49.13 -10.47 56.73
N THR A 37 49.22 -9.27 57.35
CA THR A 37 50.40 -8.43 57.76
C THR A 37 51.03 -7.56 56.66
N ASP A 38 51.50 -6.32 56.84
CA ASP A 38 51.46 -5.27 57.88
C ASP A 38 51.94 -3.96 57.20
N ASP A 39 51.64 -2.82 57.81
CA ASP A 39 52.30 -1.51 57.70
C ASP A 39 52.29 -0.65 56.42
N GLY A 40 51.91 0.62 56.63
CA GLY A 40 52.56 1.76 55.97
C GLY A 40 51.76 2.53 54.93
N ASN A 41 50.88 3.42 55.40
CA ASN A 41 50.27 4.48 54.59
C ASN A 41 51.37 5.41 54.02
N PRO A 42 51.19 5.98 52.81
CA PRO A 42 50.76 7.36 52.80
C PRO A 42 49.73 7.66 51.70
N SER A 43 48.53 8.04 52.15
CA SER A 43 47.75 9.16 51.59
C SER A 43 47.93 9.45 50.10
N GLU A 44 47.37 8.60 49.24
CA GLU A 44 46.91 9.02 47.92
C GLU A 44 45.43 9.37 48.03
N SER A 45 45.14 10.66 47.90
CA SER A 45 43.80 11.15 47.63
C SER A 45 43.36 10.64 46.25
N HIS A 46 42.75 9.46 46.19
CA HIS A 46 41.93 9.08 45.05
C HIS A 46 40.67 9.96 45.04
N SER A 47 40.81 11.15 44.48
CA SER A 47 39.69 11.81 43.81
C SER A 47 39.15 10.83 42.76
N PRO A 48 37.84 10.53 42.71
CA PRO A 48 37.31 9.74 41.60
C PRO A 48 37.59 10.53 40.33
N THR A 49 38.44 9.99 39.47
CA THR A 49 38.61 10.49 38.11
C THR A 49 37.21 10.52 37.49
N SER A 50 36.74 11.72 37.13
CA SER A 50 35.50 11.90 36.38
C SER A 50 35.52 10.94 35.20
N GLY A 51 34.53 10.05 35.13
CA GLY A 51 34.45 9.01 34.11
C GLY A 51 34.49 9.66 32.73
N VAL A 52 35.62 9.51 32.04
CA VAL A 52 35.76 9.98 30.67
C VAL A 52 34.82 9.16 29.81
N CYS A 53 33.97 9.82 29.03
CA CYS A 53 33.07 9.14 28.13
C CYS A 53 33.87 8.62 26.94
N LEU A 54 34.18 7.33 26.93
CA LEU A 54 34.98 6.67 25.88
C LEU A 54 34.41 6.86 24.46
N LEU A 55 33.10 7.11 24.35
CA LEU A 55 32.44 7.40 23.08
C LEU A 55 32.74 8.82 22.57
N LEU A 56 32.79 9.81 23.48
CA LEU A 56 33.09 11.20 23.14
C LEU A 56 34.60 11.44 22.92
N ASP A 57 35.45 10.50 23.33
CA ASP A 57 36.88 10.50 23.00
C ASP A 57 37.17 10.13 21.53
N LEU A 58 36.16 9.63 20.80
CA LEU A 58 36.30 9.31 19.38
C LEU A 58 36.27 10.57 18.50
N PRO A 59 36.97 10.58 17.36
CA PRO A 59 36.77 11.60 16.32
C PRO A 59 35.30 11.71 15.89
N SER A 60 34.85 12.94 15.61
CA SER A 60 33.46 13.25 15.23
C SER A 60 32.96 12.46 14.02
N GLU A 61 33.84 12.12 13.08
CA GLU A 61 33.51 11.30 11.91
C GLU A 61 33.18 9.85 12.30
N LEU A 62 33.90 9.29 13.28
CA LEU A 62 33.61 7.94 13.78
C LEU A 62 32.31 7.93 14.57
N ILE A 63 32.06 8.95 15.39
CA ILE A 63 30.78 9.11 16.09
C ILE A 63 29.65 9.19 15.06
N THR A 64 29.78 10.03 14.04
CA THR A 64 28.76 10.17 12.98
C THR A 64 28.54 8.84 12.23
N THR A 65 29.61 8.10 11.94
CA THR A 65 29.51 6.78 11.28
C THR A 65 28.75 5.79 12.16
N ILE A 66 29.05 5.74 13.47
CA ILE A 66 28.35 4.88 14.42
C ILE A 66 26.86 5.24 14.47
N LEU A 67 26.55 6.54 14.59
CA LEU A 67 25.18 7.03 14.68
C LEU A 67 24.39 6.84 13.37
N SER A 68 25.05 6.78 12.21
CA SER A 68 24.38 6.56 10.91
C SER A 68 23.68 5.21 10.77
N HIS A 69 23.99 4.25 11.64
CA HIS A 69 23.33 2.94 11.68
C HIS A 69 22.09 2.91 12.58
N LEU A 70 21.76 4.01 13.25
CA LEU A 70 20.63 4.09 14.17
C LEU A 70 19.35 4.54 13.46
N SER A 71 18.21 4.03 13.92
CA SER A 71 16.89 4.49 13.50
C SER A 71 16.60 5.91 14.03
N PRO A 72 15.63 6.62 13.44
CA PRO A 72 15.22 7.95 13.91
C PRO A 72 14.92 8.00 15.42
N LEU A 73 14.24 6.98 15.96
CA LEU A 73 13.88 6.93 17.39
C LEU A 73 15.12 6.74 18.28
N GLU A 74 16.07 5.92 17.85
CA GLU A 74 17.33 5.71 18.57
C GLU A 74 18.20 6.97 18.54
N LEU A 75 18.22 7.71 17.43
CA LEU A 75 18.90 9.02 17.34
C LEU A 75 18.31 10.03 18.32
N ILE A 76 16.98 10.09 18.45
CA ILE A 76 16.34 10.92 19.47
C ILE A 76 16.75 10.46 20.87
N GLY A 77 16.77 9.16 21.15
CA GLY A 77 17.24 8.62 22.42
C GLY A 77 18.69 9.02 22.74
N VAL A 78 19.59 8.98 21.76
CA VAL A 78 20.97 9.47 21.90
C VAL A 78 20.99 10.98 22.19
N SER A 79 20.13 11.75 21.54
CA SER A 79 20.04 13.21 21.73
C SER A 79 19.62 13.65 23.14
N GLU A 80 18.97 12.75 23.89
CA GLU A 80 18.53 13.00 25.26
C GLU A 80 19.64 12.74 26.31
N THR A 81 20.77 12.13 25.91
CA THR A 81 21.81 11.69 26.86
C THR A 81 22.73 12.82 27.34
N CYS A 82 23.33 13.58 26.44
CA CYS A 82 24.22 14.70 26.76
C CYS A 82 24.26 15.75 25.65
N ARG A 83 24.84 16.93 25.93
CA ARG A 83 24.86 18.07 24.99
C ARG A 83 25.66 17.78 23.72
N GLU A 84 26.84 17.15 23.84
CA GLU A 84 27.70 16.84 22.68
C GLU A 84 27.06 15.76 21.79
N LEU A 85 26.54 14.68 22.37
CA LEU A 85 25.81 13.66 21.62
C LEU A 85 24.54 14.20 21.00
N ARG A 86 23.88 15.18 21.62
CA ARG A 86 22.74 15.89 21.01
C ARG A 86 23.13 16.65 19.75
N GLU A 87 24.26 17.36 19.76
CA GLU A 87 24.74 18.06 18.56
C GLU A 87 25.07 17.07 17.44
N HIS A 88 25.70 15.93 17.75
CA HIS A 88 25.96 14.88 16.77
C HIS A 88 24.68 14.21 16.25
N ALA A 89 23.77 13.83 17.14
CA ALA A 89 22.55 13.10 16.79
C ALA A 89 21.55 13.94 15.98
N LEU A 90 21.54 15.26 16.16
CA LEU A 90 20.68 16.18 15.41
C LEU A 90 21.34 16.74 14.14
N SER A 91 22.54 16.27 13.79
CA SER A 91 23.25 16.70 12.58
C SER A 91 22.51 16.27 11.31
N ASP A 92 22.32 17.20 10.38
CA ASP A 92 21.65 16.97 9.09
C ASP A 92 22.30 15.90 8.23
N VAL A 93 23.59 15.59 8.44
CA VAL A 93 24.29 14.50 7.76
C VAL A 93 23.62 13.14 8.05
N LEU A 94 23.06 12.97 9.26
CA LEU A 94 22.34 11.76 9.65
C LEU A 94 20.88 11.76 9.17
N TRP A 95 20.23 12.92 9.20
CA TRP A 95 18.81 13.03 8.89
C TRP A 95 18.51 13.12 7.38
N HIS A 96 19.44 13.62 6.56
CA HIS A 96 19.25 13.68 5.10
C HIS A 96 18.97 12.29 4.47
N PRO A 97 19.78 11.24 4.71
CA PRO A 97 19.50 9.90 4.19
C PRO A 97 18.15 9.35 4.65
N LEU A 98 17.80 9.58 5.93
CA LEU A 98 16.53 9.12 6.52
C LEU A 98 15.31 9.77 5.86
N VAL A 99 15.37 11.07 5.54
CA VAL A 99 14.30 11.72 4.77
C VAL A 99 14.32 11.24 3.32
N GLN A 100 15.49 11.13 2.70
CA GLN A 100 15.65 10.74 1.29
C GLN A 100 15.09 9.34 0.99
N GLU A 101 15.21 8.39 1.92
CA GLU A 101 14.63 7.05 1.80
C GLU A 101 13.10 7.07 1.66
N ASN A 102 12.44 8.09 2.22
CA ASN A 102 10.99 8.25 2.16
C ASN A 102 10.48 8.90 0.87
N VAL A 103 11.38 9.43 0.04
CA VAL A 103 11.05 10.17 -1.19
C VAL A 103 11.89 9.68 -2.37
N PRO A 104 11.73 8.42 -2.81
CA PRO A 104 12.60 7.80 -3.80
C PRO A 104 12.60 8.50 -5.18
N ASP A 105 11.52 9.22 -5.51
CA ASP A 105 11.35 9.86 -6.82
C ASP A 105 11.95 11.25 -6.94
N VAL A 106 12.45 11.81 -5.84
CA VAL A 106 12.96 13.18 -5.75
C VAL A 106 14.30 13.19 -5.04
N THR A 107 15.32 13.77 -5.66
CA THR A 107 16.60 14.03 -4.98
C THR A 107 16.48 15.30 -4.14
N LEU A 108 16.53 15.15 -2.82
CA LEU A 108 16.49 16.29 -1.90
C LEU A 108 17.82 17.04 -1.91
N THR A 109 17.72 18.34 -2.17
CA THR A 109 18.87 19.27 -2.15
C THR A 109 18.85 20.24 -0.97
N SER A 110 17.69 20.37 -0.30
CA SER A 110 17.47 21.30 0.80
C SER A 110 16.36 20.79 1.74
N PRO A 111 16.43 21.10 3.05
CA PRO A 111 15.36 20.82 4.01
C PRO A 111 14.20 21.84 3.96
N HIS A 112 14.23 22.79 3.03
CA HIS A 112 13.19 23.81 2.88
C HIS A 112 11.78 23.17 2.83
N PRO A 113 10.78 23.75 3.53
CA PRO A 113 10.75 25.03 4.25
C PRO A 113 11.31 24.98 5.67
N CYS A 114 11.70 23.82 6.18
CA CYS A 114 12.29 23.67 7.51
C CYS A 114 13.75 24.15 7.54
N CYS A 115 14.28 24.38 8.74
CA CYS A 115 15.67 24.82 8.91
C CYS A 115 16.67 23.67 8.86
N SER A 116 16.20 22.42 9.06
CA SER A 116 17.01 21.20 9.10
C SER A 116 16.22 19.99 8.58
N TYR A 117 16.92 18.93 8.15
CA TYR A 117 16.29 17.67 7.75
C TYR A 117 15.65 16.96 8.95
N HIS A 118 16.19 17.14 10.15
CA HIS A 118 15.57 16.67 11.39
C HIS A 118 14.18 17.29 11.60
N GLU A 119 14.07 18.63 11.52
CA GLU A 119 12.77 19.32 11.64
C GLU A 119 11.78 18.86 10.56
N LEU A 120 12.26 18.71 9.33
CA LEU A 120 11.43 18.22 8.23
C LEU A 120 10.94 16.78 8.51
N TYR A 121 11.83 15.90 8.98
CA TYR A 121 11.46 14.54 9.33
C TYR A 121 10.37 14.53 10.39
N VAL A 122 10.55 15.32 11.47
CA VAL A 122 9.60 15.43 12.58
C VAL A 122 8.24 15.98 12.12
N ALA A 123 8.22 16.94 11.20
CA ALA A 123 6.99 17.53 10.67
C ALA A 123 6.08 16.48 10.00
N HIS A 124 6.66 15.45 9.39
CA HIS A 124 5.94 14.37 8.69
C HIS A 124 6.17 12.98 9.28
N ASP A 125 6.64 12.87 10.53
CA ASP A 125 7.04 11.60 11.18
C ASP A 125 6.01 10.45 11.03
N ARG A 126 4.71 10.79 11.07
CA ARG A 126 3.60 9.83 10.94
C ARG A 126 3.12 9.60 9.50
N LEU A 127 3.70 10.27 8.51
CA LEU A 127 3.16 10.40 7.16
C LEU A 127 4.16 10.03 6.06
N TRP A 128 5.44 9.84 6.39
CA TRP A 128 6.49 9.50 5.43
C TRP A 128 6.25 8.21 4.65
N PHE A 129 5.49 7.27 5.20
CA PHE A 129 5.09 6.07 4.48
C PHE A 129 4.25 6.37 3.23
N LEU A 130 3.53 7.50 3.20
CA LEU A 130 2.67 7.88 2.08
C LEU A 130 3.46 8.08 0.77
N PRO A 131 4.45 9.00 0.69
CA PRO A 131 5.28 9.15 -0.51
C PRO A 131 6.22 7.96 -0.74
N ARG A 132 6.65 7.25 0.32
CA ARG A 132 7.50 6.06 0.20
C ARG A 132 6.84 4.98 -0.66
N HIS A 133 5.55 4.75 -0.46
CA HIS A 133 4.79 3.73 -1.18
C HIS A 133 4.22 4.17 -2.53
N LYS A 134 4.22 5.48 -2.82
CA LYS A 134 3.80 6.11 -4.09
C LYS A 134 2.34 5.90 -4.48
N ILE A 135 1.88 4.66 -4.62
CA ILE A 135 0.56 4.29 -5.10
C ILE A 135 -0.35 3.82 -3.98
N TRP A 136 -1.58 4.30 -4.01
CA TRP A 136 -2.63 3.97 -3.05
C TRP A 136 -3.94 3.71 -3.78
N PHE A 137 -4.67 2.68 -3.37
CA PHE A 137 -6.00 2.36 -3.91
C PHE A 137 -6.98 2.11 -2.77
N CYS A 138 -8.28 2.35 -3.00
CA CYS A 138 -9.25 2.39 -1.90
C CYS A 138 -10.53 1.57 -2.06
N ASP A 139 -11.13 1.27 -0.92
CA ASP A 139 -12.39 0.55 -0.75
C ASP A 139 -13.64 1.42 -1.05
N ARG A 140 -13.52 2.51 -1.81
CA ARG A 140 -14.67 3.37 -2.10
C ARG A 140 -15.70 2.66 -3.00
N ASP A 141 -16.92 2.50 -2.50
CA ASP A 141 -18.11 2.00 -3.22
C ASP A 141 -17.91 0.63 -3.88
N LEU A 142 -18.18 0.50 -5.19
CA LEU A 142 -17.81 -0.65 -6.02
C LEU A 142 -16.61 -0.33 -6.93
N THR A 143 -16.43 0.95 -7.28
CA THR A 143 -15.51 1.39 -8.33
C THR A 143 -14.11 1.68 -7.84
N GLY A 144 -13.93 2.12 -6.59
CA GLY A 144 -12.63 2.46 -6.05
C GLY A 144 -12.03 3.70 -6.66
N ARG A 145 -10.80 4.01 -6.24
CA ARG A 145 -9.94 5.05 -6.82
C ARG A 145 -8.48 4.63 -6.67
N VAL A 146 -7.65 5.11 -7.59
CA VAL A 146 -6.20 5.06 -7.47
C VAL A 146 -5.69 6.48 -7.23
N MET A 147 -4.77 6.62 -6.28
CA MET A 147 -4.13 7.85 -5.88
C MET A 147 -2.62 7.67 -5.96
N LEU A 148 -1.92 8.67 -6.49
CA LEU A 148 -0.47 8.77 -6.39
C LEU A 148 -0.12 9.83 -5.35
N VAL A 149 0.77 9.49 -4.43
CA VAL A 149 1.29 10.39 -3.40
C VAL A 149 2.74 10.70 -3.69
N ARG A 150 3.09 11.98 -3.61
CA ARG A 150 4.43 12.50 -3.81
C ARG A 150 4.76 13.56 -2.78
N TYR A 151 6.05 13.87 -2.67
CA TYR A 151 6.55 14.97 -1.84
C TYR A 151 7.01 16.13 -2.73
N ASP A 152 6.49 17.33 -2.48
CA ASP A 152 6.94 18.56 -3.13
C ASP A 152 8.02 19.24 -2.26
N PRO A 153 9.31 19.18 -2.67
CA PRO A 153 10.41 19.76 -1.89
C PRO A 153 10.39 21.29 -1.85
N ARG A 154 9.65 21.94 -2.76
CA ARG A 154 9.56 23.41 -2.79
C ARG A 154 8.66 23.96 -1.69
N ARG A 155 7.68 23.16 -1.26
CA ARG A 155 6.66 23.53 -0.26
C ARG A 155 6.77 22.71 1.03
N GLY A 156 7.62 21.68 1.03
CA GLY A 156 7.67 20.68 2.10
C GLY A 156 6.32 20.03 2.31
N CYS A 157 5.68 19.60 1.23
CA CYS A 157 4.30 19.15 1.27
C CYS A 157 4.18 17.71 0.75
N ILE A 158 3.50 16.86 1.51
CA ILE A 158 3.06 15.54 1.02
C ILE A 158 1.69 15.73 0.38
N GLU A 159 1.55 15.35 -0.88
CA GLU A 159 0.35 15.57 -1.68
C GLU A 159 -0.08 14.29 -2.38
N GLY A 160 -1.37 13.96 -2.27
CA GLY A 160 -1.96 12.79 -2.93
C GLY A 160 -3.03 13.21 -3.92
N TYR A 161 -2.90 12.76 -5.16
CA TYR A 161 -3.80 13.13 -6.26
C TYR A 161 -4.41 11.89 -6.92
N GLN A 162 -5.65 12.01 -7.37
CA GLN A 162 -6.33 10.93 -8.09
C GLN A 162 -5.70 10.72 -9.46
N LEU A 163 -5.38 9.46 -9.78
CA LEU A 163 -5.01 9.05 -11.13
C LEU A 163 -6.30 8.82 -11.94
N LEU A 164 -6.39 9.45 -13.11
CA LEU A 164 -7.54 9.36 -14.00
C LEU A 164 -7.10 8.86 -15.36
N ALA A 165 -7.89 7.97 -15.95
CA ALA A 165 -7.77 7.58 -17.36
C ALA A 165 -8.98 8.12 -18.12
N ALA A 166 -8.72 8.78 -19.24
CA ALA A 166 -9.76 9.22 -20.15
C ALA A 166 -9.63 8.48 -21.48
N ARG A 167 -10.79 8.18 -22.06
CA ARG A 167 -10.89 7.63 -23.41
C ARG A 167 -10.35 8.65 -24.41
N GLY A 168 -9.43 8.21 -25.26
CA GLY A 168 -9.02 8.95 -26.46
C GLY A 168 -10.16 9.02 -27.49
N ARG A 169 -9.83 9.39 -28.74
CA ARG A 169 -10.79 9.19 -29.83
C ARG A 169 -10.98 7.69 -30.03
N PRO A 170 -12.24 7.21 -30.06
CA PRO A 170 -12.48 5.79 -30.18
C PRO A 170 -12.25 5.34 -31.61
N ASP A 171 -11.26 4.48 -31.79
CA ASP A 171 -11.01 3.82 -33.06
C ASP A 171 -11.60 2.41 -32.99
N TYR A 172 -12.55 2.15 -33.89
CA TYR A 172 -13.21 0.85 -34.01
C TYR A 172 -12.73 0.20 -35.29
N PHE A 173 -12.23 -1.02 -35.16
CA PHE A 173 -11.81 -1.83 -36.30
C PHE A 173 -12.60 -3.13 -36.31
N GLN A 174 -12.91 -3.63 -37.49
CA GLN A 174 -13.47 -4.96 -37.65
C GLN A 174 -12.31 -5.94 -37.79
N TRP A 175 -12.34 -7.05 -37.06
CA TRP A 175 -11.30 -8.08 -37.17
C TRP A 175 -11.35 -8.72 -38.56
N GLU A 176 -10.23 -8.72 -39.28
CA GLU A 176 -10.12 -9.33 -40.60
C GLU A 176 -10.34 -10.86 -40.54
N GLY A 177 -11.36 -11.35 -41.25
CA GLY A 177 -11.76 -12.76 -41.23
C GLY A 177 -12.80 -13.13 -40.16
N HIS A 178 -13.10 -12.23 -39.22
CA HIS A 178 -14.13 -12.42 -38.20
C HIS A 178 -15.10 -11.23 -38.16
N PRO A 179 -16.09 -11.17 -39.08
CA PRO A 179 -16.92 -9.99 -39.28
C PRO A 179 -17.83 -9.63 -38.10
N ASN A 180 -18.03 -10.57 -37.17
CA ASN A 180 -18.84 -10.37 -35.97
C ASN A 180 -17.99 -9.85 -34.78
N VAL A 181 -16.67 -9.67 -34.95
CA VAL A 181 -15.78 -9.24 -33.88
C VAL A 181 -15.33 -7.80 -34.10
N VAL A 182 -15.62 -6.96 -33.11
CA VAL A 182 -15.22 -5.55 -33.10
C VAL A 182 -14.03 -5.36 -32.17
N ILE A 183 -12.96 -4.76 -32.69
CA ILE A 183 -11.79 -4.36 -31.93
C ILE A 183 -12.01 -2.93 -31.44
N HIS A 184 -12.06 -2.78 -30.11
CA HIS A 184 -12.13 -1.48 -29.46
C HIS A 184 -10.70 -1.04 -29.16
N ASP A 185 -10.10 -0.32 -30.10
CA ASP A 185 -8.74 0.15 -29.85
C ASP A 185 -8.73 1.24 -28.78
N PHE A 186 -7.73 1.16 -27.92
CA PHE A 186 -7.64 1.97 -26.73
C PHE A 186 -6.24 2.56 -26.59
N ASN A 187 -6.19 3.89 -26.70
CA ASN A 187 -5.02 4.68 -26.35
C ASN A 187 -5.39 5.64 -25.19
N PRO A 188 -5.19 5.22 -23.93
CA PRO A 188 -5.60 5.98 -22.76
C PRO A 188 -4.85 7.30 -22.66
N GLN A 189 -5.57 8.37 -22.32
CA GLN A 189 -4.94 9.57 -21.76
C GLN A 189 -4.96 9.48 -20.23
N VAL A 190 -3.85 9.06 -19.65
CA VAL A 190 -3.68 9.01 -18.20
C VAL A 190 -3.21 10.37 -17.70
N LYS A 191 -3.87 10.91 -16.67
CA LYS A 191 -3.55 12.21 -16.06
C LYS A 191 -3.70 12.14 -14.55
N LEU A 192 -2.89 12.94 -13.87
CA LEU A 192 -3.02 13.18 -12.44
C LEU A 192 -3.92 14.41 -12.22
N HIS A 193 -4.95 14.28 -11.38
CA HIS A 193 -5.92 15.36 -11.15
C HIS A 193 -5.39 16.39 -10.15
N LEU A 194 -4.47 17.24 -10.62
CA LEU A 194 -3.73 18.21 -9.79
C LEU A 194 -4.61 19.30 -9.15
N ASP A 195 -5.77 19.60 -9.74
CA ASP A 195 -6.66 20.66 -9.24
C ASP A 195 -7.45 20.24 -7.99
N LYS A 196 -7.45 18.95 -7.63
CA LYS A 196 -8.22 18.45 -6.48
C LYS A 196 -7.43 17.39 -5.69
N PRO A 197 -6.56 17.82 -4.76
CA PRO A 197 -5.85 16.88 -3.89
C PRO A 197 -6.82 16.08 -3.02
N ILE A 198 -6.54 14.78 -2.90
CA ILE A 198 -7.24 13.88 -1.98
C ILE A 198 -6.72 14.11 -0.55
N LEU A 199 -5.40 14.25 -0.40
CA LEU A 199 -4.70 14.60 0.83
C LEU A 199 -3.60 15.63 0.56
N GLN A 200 -3.30 16.45 1.57
CA GLN A 200 -2.26 17.47 1.52
C GLN A 200 -1.78 17.75 2.95
N PHE A 201 -0.47 17.64 3.18
CA PHE A 201 0.16 17.88 4.48
C PHE A 201 1.41 18.74 4.36
N HIS A 202 1.32 19.97 4.83
CA HIS A 202 2.43 20.91 4.89
C HIS A 202 3.36 20.64 6.07
N ALA A 203 4.65 20.85 5.87
CA ALA A 203 5.65 21.00 6.94
C ALA A 203 5.43 22.31 7.72
N ASN A 204 4.24 22.51 8.30
CA ASN A 204 3.97 23.63 9.18
C ASN A 204 4.23 23.21 10.63
N VAL A 205 5.36 23.68 11.14
CA VAL A 205 5.88 23.48 12.50
C VAL A 205 4.91 24.00 13.58
N GLU A 206 3.99 24.92 13.23
CA GLU A 206 3.10 25.59 14.19
C GLU A 206 1.77 24.86 14.47
N THR A 207 1.47 23.76 13.78
CA THR A 207 0.16 23.11 13.90
C THR A 207 0.05 22.31 15.21
N ASP A 208 -0.37 23.01 16.27
CA ASP A 208 -1.21 22.50 17.36
C ASP A 208 -0.63 21.49 18.35
N VAL A 209 0.70 21.36 18.46
CA VAL A 209 1.33 20.53 19.51
C VAL A 209 0.81 20.91 20.90
N SER A 210 0.62 22.21 21.15
CA SER A 210 0.07 22.74 22.41
C SER A 210 -1.39 22.38 22.67
N ARG A 211 -2.25 22.30 21.64
CA ARG A 211 -3.66 21.88 21.82
C ARG A 211 -3.79 20.37 21.97
N PHE A 212 -2.90 19.61 21.34
CA PHE A 212 -2.83 18.16 21.47
C PHE A 212 -2.51 17.75 22.91
N PHE A 213 -1.44 18.28 23.52
CA PHE A 213 -1.07 17.96 24.91
C PHE A 213 -2.05 18.48 25.97
N SER A 214 -3.01 19.34 25.60
CA SER A 214 -4.00 19.89 26.53
C SER A 214 -5.20 18.94 26.78
N ARG A 215 -5.37 17.89 25.96
CA ARG A 215 -6.48 16.92 26.11
C ARG A 215 -6.01 15.69 26.91
N PRO A 216 -6.71 15.31 28.00
CA PRO A 216 -6.33 14.16 28.84
C PRO A 216 -6.24 12.82 28.11
N ASP A 217 -7.05 12.64 27.06
CA ASP A 217 -7.14 11.39 26.27
C ASP A 217 -6.48 11.52 24.88
N ALA A 218 -5.64 12.54 24.66
CA ALA A 218 -4.98 12.74 23.37
C ALA A 218 -4.06 11.56 23.03
N ASN A 219 -4.28 10.95 21.88
CA ASN A 219 -3.42 9.88 21.38
C ASN A 219 -2.98 10.18 19.96
N ARG A 220 -1.68 10.38 19.75
CA ARG A 220 -1.15 10.84 18.46
C ARG A 220 -1.29 9.79 17.37
N TYR A 221 -1.66 8.57 17.70
CA TYR A 221 -1.89 7.49 16.76
C TYR A 221 -3.39 7.23 16.52
N ALA A 222 -4.24 7.43 17.55
CA ALA A 222 -5.69 7.22 17.44
C ALA A 222 -6.48 8.49 17.05
N ASP A 223 -5.90 9.67 17.22
CA ASP A 223 -6.55 10.94 16.93
C ASP A 223 -6.59 11.22 15.43
N GLU A 224 -7.70 11.82 14.99
CA GLU A 224 -7.93 12.19 13.60
C GLU A 224 -7.14 13.45 13.25
N MET A 225 -6.53 13.48 12.07
CA MET A 225 -5.76 14.61 11.54
C MET A 225 -6.62 15.38 10.52
N PRO A 226 -7.12 16.58 10.86
CA PRO A 226 -7.89 17.38 9.92
C PRO A 226 -7.05 17.76 8.70
N MET A 227 -7.61 17.57 7.51
CA MET A 227 -6.99 18.01 6.25
C MET A 227 -7.68 19.28 5.78
N ALA A 228 -6.95 20.40 5.82
CA ALA A 228 -7.38 21.64 5.19
C ALA A 228 -7.00 21.60 3.71
N LEU A 229 -7.97 21.34 2.83
CA LEU A 229 -7.76 21.27 1.39
C LEU A 229 -8.31 22.55 0.76
N GLU A 230 -7.43 23.36 0.18
CA GLU A 230 -7.71 24.76 -0.23
C GLU A 230 -8.85 24.91 -1.26
N ASP A 231 -9.10 23.88 -2.09
CA ASP A 231 -10.02 23.96 -3.25
C ASP A 231 -11.28 23.08 -3.15
N ARG A 232 -11.74 22.72 -1.94
CA ARG A 232 -12.97 21.92 -1.79
C ARG A 232 -14.24 22.76 -1.77
N VAL A 233 -15.34 22.11 -2.16
CA VAL A 233 -16.70 22.65 -2.03
C VAL A 233 -16.93 23.08 -0.58
N ASP A 234 -17.38 24.33 -0.40
CA ASP A 234 -17.70 24.89 0.93
C ASP A 234 -18.53 23.89 1.76
N GLY A 235 -18.00 23.54 2.94
CA GLY A 235 -18.66 22.64 3.89
C GLY A 235 -18.29 21.16 3.77
N MET A 236 -17.42 20.73 2.84
CA MET A 236 -16.89 19.36 2.81
C MET A 236 -15.62 19.23 3.65
N PHE A 237 -15.66 18.39 4.68
CA PHE A 237 -14.55 18.14 5.59
C PHE A 237 -13.89 16.80 5.30
N SER A 238 -12.61 16.68 5.64
CA SER A 238 -11.90 15.41 5.59
C SER A 238 -10.85 15.29 6.66
N ASN A 239 -10.84 14.14 7.31
CA ASN A 239 -9.84 13.79 8.30
C ASN A 239 -9.07 12.56 7.84
N PHE A 240 -7.77 12.59 8.06
CA PHE A 240 -6.88 11.46 7.89
C PHE A 240 -6.72 10.70 9.19
N MET A 241 -6.62 9.37 9.10
CA MET A 241 -6.52 8.49 10.24
C MET A 241 -5.54 7.37 9.96
N LEU A 242 -4.68 7.08 10.93
CA LEU A 242 -3.80 5.91 10.87
C LEU A 242 -4.62 4.63 11.07
N ALA A 243 -4.23 3.57 10.38
CA ALA A 243 -4.87 2.27 10.46
C ALA A 243 -3.99 1.26 11.19
N ARG A 244 -4.64 0.19 11.65
CA ARG A 244 -4.00 -1.02 12.17
C ARG A 244 -4.37 -2.19 11.27
N GLU A 245 -3.42 -3.12 11.14
CA GLU A 245 -3.63 -4.38 10.44
C GLU A 245 -4.47 -5.36 11.28
N LEU A 246 -5.33 -6.12 10.62
CA LEU A 246 -6.00 -7.27 11.22
C LEU A 246 -4.99 -8.39 11.48
N GLU A 247 -5.22 -9.15 12.55
CA GLU A 247 -4.49 -10.39 12.78
C GLU A 247 -4.74 -11.38 11.64
N ARG A 248 -3.69 -12.09 11.23
CA ARG A 248 -3.71 -12.94 10.03
C ARG A 248 -4.81 -14.00 10.10
N ASP A 249 -4.91 -14.72 11.20
CA ASP A 249 -5.90 -15.79 11.40
C ASP A 249 -7.34 -15.30 11.23
N ILE A 250 -7.64 -14.11 11.78
CA ILE A 250 -8.96 -13.48 11.68
C ILE A 250 -9.24 -13.06 10.22
N SER A 251 -8.23 -12.52 9.55
CA SER A 251 -8.38 -12.09 8.16
C SER A 251 -8.66 -13.26 7.20
N GLU A 252 -8.02 -14.42 7.42
CA GLU A 252 -8.19 -15.62 6.59
C GLU A 252 -9.60 -16.20 6.72
N GLU A 253 -10.15 -16.23 7.95
CA GLU A 253 -11.54 -16.64 8.18
C GLU A 253 -12.53 -15.70 7.48
N MET A 254 -12.36 -14.38 7.63
CA MET A 254 -13.26 -13.39 7.05
C MET A 254 -13.25 -13.37 5.51
N ILE A 255 -12.09 -13.61 4.90
CA ILE A 255 -11.92 -13.66 3.44
C ILE A 255 -12.64 -14.86 2.81
N SER A 256 -12.86 -15.93 3.57
CA SER A 256 -13.59 -17.11 3.10
C SER A 256 -15.09 -16.86 2.91
N GLU A 257 -15.62 -15.77 3.47
CA GLU A 257 -17.00 -15.35 3.27
C GLU A 257 -17.25 -14.92 1.83
N ARG A 258 -18.52 -14.97 1.40
CA ARG A 258 -18.90 -14.45 0.09
C ARG A 258 -18.68 -12.94 0.02
N PHE A 259 -18.53 -12.42 -1.20
CA PHE A 259 -18.52 -10.98 -1.45
C PHE A 259 -19.64 -10.29 -0.66
N PRO A 260 -19.34 -9.22 0.11
CA PRO A 260 -18.12 -8.41 0.11
C PRO A 260 -17.05 -8.82 1.16
N TYR A 261 -16.85 -10.11 1.42
CA TYR A 261 -15.73 -10.66 2.22
C TYR A 261 -15.65 -10.09 3.64
N SER A 262 -16.78 -10.02 4.35
CA SER A 262 -16.84 -9.40 5.68
C SER A 262 -16.31 -7.95 5.76
N GLN A 263 -16.25 -7.25 4.62
CA GLN A 263 -15.64 -5.94 4.41
C GLN A 263 -14.12 -5.92 4.62
N VAL A 264 -13.42 -7.02 4.38
CA VAL A 264 -11.96 -7.05 4.41
C VAL A 264 -11.38 -6.28 3.22
N TRP A 265 -10.39 -5.43 3.49
CA TRP A 265 -9.67 -4.64 2.50
C TRP A 265 -8.14 -4.76 2.68
N PRO A 266 -7.34 -4.94 1.61
CA PRO A 266 -7.74 -5.25 0.23
C PRO A 266 -8.64 -6.48 0.12
N THR A 267 -9.27 -6.70 -1.03
CA THR A 267 -10.05 -7.92 -1.31
C THR A 267 -9.14 -9.12 -1.56
N PRO A 268 -9.65 -10.36 -1.53
CA PRO A 268 -8.83 -11.56 -1.62
C PRO A 268 -8.05 -11.69 -2.94
N ALA A 269 -8.60 -11.20 -4.05
CA ALA A 269 -7.93 -11.29 -5.34
C ALA A 269 -6.72 -10.36 -5.46
N ILE A 270 -6.60 -9.34 -4.61
CA ILE A 270 -5.39 -8.50 -4.54
C ILE A 270 -4.35 -9.21 -3.67
N PRO A 271 -3.17 -9.56 -4.22
CA PRO A 271 -2.07 -10.15 -3.44
C PRO A 271 -1.61 -9.14 -2.39
N SER A 272 -1.86 -9.45 -1.12
CA SER A 272 -1.50 -8.59 0.00
C SER A 272 -1.26 -9.40 1.26
N ASP A 273 -0.18 -9.06 1.97
CA ASP A 273 0.16 -9.56 3.30
C ASP A 273 -0.47 -8.76 4.45
N HIS A 274 -1.09 -7.62 4.12
CA HIS A 274 -1.67 -6.66 5.06
C HIS A 274 -3.13 -6.43 4.71
N ARG A 275 -4.01 -6.53 5.70
CA ARG A 275 -5.46 -6.32 5.52
C ARG A 275 -6.03 -5.63 6.73
N THR A 276 -7.12 -4.91 6.52
CA THR A 276 -7.93 -4.31 7.57
C THR A 276 -9.41 -4.49 7.27
N ARG A 277 -10.27 -4.09 8.19
CA ARG A 277 -11.71 -4.08 7.97
C ARG A 277 -12.13 -2.70 7.49
N GLY A 278 -12.64 -2.63 6.27
CA GLY A 278 -13.32 -1.45 5.74
C GLY A 278 -14.68 -1.25 6.41
N GLN A 279 -15.38 -0.19 6.00
CA GLN A 279 -16.70 0.14 6.51
C GLN A 279 -17.72 0.15 5.36
N PRO A 280 -18.93 -0.41 5.55
CA PRO A 280 -19.95 -0.29 4.51
C PRO A 280 -20.34 1.17 4.31
N ASN A 281 -20.15 1.68 3.08
CA ASN A 281 -20.53 3.03 2.65
C ASN A 281 -22.06 3.32 2.76
N PHE A 282 -22.88 2.29 3.02
CA PHE A 282 -24.34 2.40 3.10
C PHE A 282 -24.83 2.39 4.55
N VAL A 283 -24.47 3.40 5.36
CA VAL A 283 -25.18 3.65 6.62
C VAL A 283 -26.29 4.67 6.35
N VAL A 284 -27.41 4.19 5.79
CA VAL A 284 -28.70 4.88 5.88
C VAL A 284 -29.25 4.70 7.29
N THR A 285 -28.60 5.30 8.29
CA THR A 285 -29.24 5.55 9.58
C THR A 285 -28.56 6.77 10.20
N GLY A 286 -29.35 7.72 10.70
CA GLY A 286 -28.86 8.85 11.49
C GLY A 286 -28.34 8.44 12.88
N LEU A 287 -27.66 7.28 12.95
CA LEU A 287 -26.91 6.83 14.11
C LEU A 287 -25.51 7.44 14.03
N PRO A 288 -24.94 7.86 15.17
CA PRO A 288 -23.59 8.40 15.21
C PRO A 288 -22.60 7.36 14.70
N PHE A 289 -21.63 7.80 13.89
CA PHE A 289 -20.48 7.02 13.49
C PHE A 289 -19.78 6.44 14.74
N THR A 290 -20.01 5.16 15.02
CA THR A 290 -19.19 4.39 15.95
C THR A 290 -18.17 3.66 15.10
N ALA A 291 -16.94 4.18 15.04
CA ALA A 291 -15.84 3.56 14.31
C ALA A 291 -15.74 2.07 14.72
N PRO A 292 -16.08 1.12 13.84
CA PRO A 292 -16.12 -0.30 14.22
C PRO A 292 -14.74 -0.97 14.22
N TYR A 293 -13.65 -0.20 14.08
CA TYR A 293 -12.28 -0.67 13.96
C TYR A 293 -11.40 -0.16 15.10
N ASP A 294 -10.49 -1.02 15.55
CA ASP A 294 -9.51 -0.68 16.58
C ASP A 294 -8.47 0.28 16.03
N ARG A 295 -8.51 1.52 16.55
CA ARG A 295 -7.51 2.54 16.22
C ARG A 295 -6.16 2.17 16.86
N PRO A 296 -5.04 2.39 16.16
CA PRO A 296 -3.72 2.18 16.75
C PRO A 296 -3.52 3.13 17.93
N LYS A 297 -3.06 2.61 19.07
CA LYS A 297 -2.78 3.39 20.28
C LYS A 297 -1.28 3.64 20.47
N ARG A 298 -0.43 2.88 19.78
CA ARG A 298 1.04 2.96 19.84
C ARG A 298 1.64 2.92 18.45
N ARG A 299 2.90 3.33 18.30
CA ARG A 299 3.59 3.42 16.99
C ARG A 299 3.69 2.05 16.32
N GLU A 300 3.92 1.00 17.10
CA GLU A 300 4.13 -0.37 16.61
C GLU A 300 2.83 -0.98 16.06
N GLU A 301 1.68 -0.39 16.39
CA GLU A 301 0.37 -0.81 15.91
C GLU A 301 -0.04 -0.09 14.61
N VAL A 302 0.67 0.98 14.24
CA VAL A 302 0.39 1.76 13.03
C VAL A 302 0.89 0.98 11.82
N SER A 303 0.00 0.68 10.89
CA SER A 303 0.38 0.16 9.59
C SER A 303 0.95 1.28 8.72
N GLU A 304 2.06 0.99 8.05
CA GLU A 304 2.62 1.86 7.01
C GLU A 304 2.03 1.55 5.62
N LYS A 305 1.16 0.54 5.51
CA LYS A 305 0.55 0.09 4.26
C LYS A 305 -0.94 0.39 4.18
N LEU A 306 -1.55 0.90 5.25
CA LEU A 306 -2.98 1.16 5.38
C LEU A 306 -3.25 2.50 6.07
N PHE A 307 -4.30 3.20 5.64
CA PHE A 307 -4.84 4.36 6.36
C PHE A 307 -6.32 4.56 6.02
N HIS A 308 -7.01 5.42 6.77
CA HIS A 308 -8.38 5.81 6.46
C HIS A 308 -8.51 7.32 6.22
N ILE A 309 -9.45 7.70 5.35
CA ILE A 309 -9.91 9.06 5.17
C ILE A 309 -11.40 9.10 5.48
N ARG A 310 -11.77 9.85 6.51
CA ARG A 310 -13.17 10.14 6.87
C ARG A 310 -13.59 11.42 6.17
N GLN A 311 -14.74 11.44 5.52
CA GLN A 311 -15.27 12.61 4.82
C GLN A 311 -16.73 12.85 5.18
N TRP A 312 -17.14 14.11 5.31
CA TRP A 312 -18.53 14.47 5.56
C TRP A 312 -18.80 15.91 5.13
N MET A 313 -20.07 16.24 4.89
CA MET A 313 -20.50 17.62 4.71
C MET A 313 -21.07 18.17 6.02
N GLU A 314 -20.67 19.39 6.40
CA GLU A 314 -21.29 20.12 7.50
C GLU A 314 -22.25 21.17 6.95
N MET A 315 -23.53 21.07 7.35
CA MET A 315 -24.53 22.06 6.95
C MET A 315 -24.44 23.30 7.86
N ALA A 316 -23.92 24.41 7.33
CA ALA A 316 -23.90 25.69 8.04
C ALA A 316 -25.33 26.15 8.43
N GLY A 317 -25.60 26.22 9.75
CA GLY A 317 -26.89 26.65 10.31
C GLY A 317 -27.76 25.54 10.94
N GLY A 318 -27.15 24.41 11.30
CA GLY A 318 -27.76 23.21 11.90
C GLY A 318 -28.87 23.49 12.94
N MET A 319 -30.00 22.80 12.77
CA MET A 319 -31.27 22.85 13.53
C MET A 319 -31.94 24.21 13.76
N THR A 320 -31.21 25.32 13.83
CA THR A 320 -31.77 26.65 14.13
C THR A 320 -32.56 27.19 12.95
N ARG A 321 -32.11 26.93 11.71
CA ARG A 321 -32.86 27.29 10.50
C ARG A 321 -34.04 26.34 10.24
N LEU A 322 -33.87 25.03 10.46
CA LEU A 322 -34.92 24.04 10.26
C LEU A 322 -36.04 24.16 11.30
N GLY A 323 -35.70 24.38 12.57
CA GLY A 323 -36.67 24.61 13.65
C GLY A 323 -37.42 25.95 13.54
N ARG A 324 -36.82 26.98 12.88
CA ARG A 324 -37.50 28.23 12.52
C ARG A 324 -38.43 28.06 11.32
N ALA A 325 -38.02 27.30 10.31
CA ALA A 325 -38.80 27.07 9.09
C ALA A 325 -39.99 26.11 9.33
N ALA A 326 -39.85 25.13 10.21
CA ALA A 326 -40.87 24.11 10.49
C ALA A 326 -41.74 24.41 11.74
N GLY A 327 -41.56 25.54 12.42
CA GLY A 327 -42.37 25.94 13.59
C GLY A 327 -42.19 25.07 14.85
N LEU A 328 -41.18 24.19 14.89
CA LEU A 328 -40.95 23.21 15.95
C LEU A 328 -39.95 23.68 17.02
N THR A 329 -39.82 25.00 17.20
CA THR A 329 -38.84 25.62 18.11
C THR A 329 -38.99 25.12 19.56
N GLY A 330 -40.19 24.73 19.96
CA GLY A 330 -40.47 24.15 21.29
C GLY A 330 -39.83 22.78 21.52
N ILE A 331 -39.77 21.90 20.50
CA ILE A 331 -39.19 20.55 20.64
C ILE A 331 -37.67 20.63 20.81
N VAL A 332 -37.03 21.61 20.16
CA VAL A 332 -35.59 21.87 20.27
C VAL A 332 -35.22 22.32 21.69
N ASN A 333 -36.09 23.10 22.35
CA ASN A 333 -35.87 23.53 23.73
C ASN A 333 -36.10 22.40 24.75
N VAL A 334 -37.08 21.52 24.52
CA VAL A 334 -37.36 20.38 25.41
C VAL A 334 -36.23 19.33 25.37
N LEU A 335 -35.68 19.05 24.19
CA LEU A 335 -34.50 18.17 24.06
C LEU A 335 -33.26 18.74 24.77
N ARG A 336 -33.15 20.07 24.86
CA ARG A 336 -32.06 20.77 25.54
C ARG A 336 -32.14 20.65 27.07
N GLU A 337 -33.34 20.59 27.64
CA GLU A 337 -33.53 20.42 29.09
C GLU A 337 -33.31 18.97 29.55
N LEU A 338 -33.58 17.99 28.67
CA LEU A 338 -33.46 16.57 29.01
C LEU A 338 -32.02 16.03 28.99
N HIS A 339 -31.09 16.67 28.26
CA HIS A 339 -29.69 16.23 28.18
C HIS A 339 -28.69 17.40 28.36
N PRO A 340 -28.45 17.86 29.61
CA PRO A 340 -27.58 19.00 29.90
C PRO A 340 -26.10 18.78 29.56
N SER A 341 -25.63 17.53 29.57
CA SER A 341 -24.25 17.16 29.24
C SER A 341 -23.95 17.17 27.74
N ALA A 342 -24.96 17.35 26.88
CA ALA A 342 -24.80 17.52 25.44
C ALA A 342 -24.54 19.00 25.03
N VAL A 343 -24.27 19.88 26.00
CA VAL A 343 -24.00 21.32 25.80
C VAL A 343 -22.48 21.60 25.78
N GLY A 344 -21.69 20.67 25.25
CA GLY A 344 -20.35 20.93 24.73
C GLY A 344 -20.42 20.96 23.21
N GLY A 345 -20.90 22.08 22.64
CA GLY A 345 -20.97 22.34 21.20
C GLY A 345 -21.56 21.21 20.36
N LEU A 346 -22.88 21.17 20.17
CA LEU A 346 -23.48 20.29 19.15
C LEU A 346 -22.80 20.60 17.79
N PRO A 347 -21.98 19.67 17.24
CA PRO A 347 -21.37 19.86 15.93
C PRO A 347 -22.48 19.93 14.89
N GLY A 348 -22.24 20.64 13.77
CA GLY A 348 -23.19 20.62 12.65
C GLY A 348 -23.53 19.17 12.28
N MET A 349 -24.79 18.93 11.88
CA MET A 349 -25.21 17.60 11.43
C MET A 349 -24.32 17.17 10.25
N HIS A 350 -23.53 16.12 10.45
CA HIS A 350 -22.71 15.53 9.39
C HIS A 350 -23.64 14.83 8.40
N VAL A 351 -23.58 15.23 7.14
CA VAL A 351 -24.37 14.65 6.06
C VAL A 351 -23.44 13.95 5.09
N GLY A 352 -23.80 12.73 4.67
CA GLY A 352 -23.02 11.94 3.73
C GLY A 352 -21.66 11.53 4.29
N GLU A 353 -21.64 11.16 5.58
CA GLU A 353 -20.43 10.69 6.24
C GLU A 353 -19.95 9.36 5.65
N GLU A 354 -18.71 9.34 5.18
CA GLU A 354 -18.06 8.20 4.52
C GLU A 354 -16.69 7.96 5.15
N LEU A 355 -16.30 6.70 5.33
CA LEU A 355 -14.95 6.30 5.71
C LEU A 355 -14.35 5.47 4.59
N ILE A 356 -13.24 5.95 4.04
CA ILE A 356 -12.57 5.33 2.91
C ILE A 356 -11.23 4.77 3.39
N THR A 357 -11.03 3.47 3.23
CA THR A 357 -9.80 2.75 3.54
C THR A 357 -8.90 2.70 2.30
N TYR A 358 -7.66 3.11 2.46
CA TYR A 358 -6.63 3.01 1.42
C TYR A 358 -5.62 1.92 1.80
N SER A 359 -5.12 1.23 0.79
CA SER A 359 -4.01 0.28 0.86
C SER A 359 -3.03 0.58 -0.26
N THR A 360 -1.77 0.17 -0.07
CA THR A 360 -0.72 0.23 -1.09
C THR A 360 -0.49 -1.13 -1.74
N LEU A 361 0.11 -1.11 -2.93
CA LEU A 361 0.68 -2.31 -3.56
C LEU A 361 2.17 -2.41 -3.23
N ASP A 362 2.66 -3.64 -3.04
CA ASP A 362 4.10 -3.90 -3.01
C ASP A 362 4.69 -3.66 -4.42
N PRO A 363 5.75 -2.85 -4.57
CA PRO A 363 6.41 -2.60 -5.85
C PRO A 363 6.71 -3.84 -6.68
N LYS A 364 7.00 -4.99 -6.05
CA LYS A 364 7.29 -6.24 -6.75
C LYS A 364 6.10 -6.75 -7.60
N LEU A 365 4.87 -6.40 -7.21
CA LEU A 365 3.65 -6.87 -7.87
C LEU A 365 3.42 -6.17 -9.21
N TYR A 366 3.89 -4.92 -9.34
CA TYR A 366 3.66 -4.10 -10.52
C TYR A 366 4.93 -3.67 -11.27
N THR A 367 6.10 -4.14 -10.84
CA THR A 367 7.36 -3.88 -11.54
C THR A 367 7.64 -5.03 -12.53
N PRO A 368 7.76 -4.74 -13.85
CA PRO A 368 8.13 -5.74 -14.84
C PRO A 368 9.51 -6.34 -14.55
N THR A 369 9.67 -7.63 -14.78
CA THR A 369 10.97 -8.31 -14.75
C THR A 369 11.25 -8.99 -16.09
N PRO A 370 12.50 -9.38 -16.40
CA PRO A 370 12.79 -10.12 -17.63
C PRO A 370 12.01 -11.43 -17.76
N LEU A 371 11.63 -12.08 -16.65
CA LEU A 371 10.83 -13.32 -16.64
C LEU A 371 9.32 -13.04 -16.64
N LYS A 372 8.91 -11.92 -16.05
CA LYS A 372 7.51 -11.53 -15.87
C LYS A 372 7.30 -10.15 -16.48
N PRO A 373 7.45 -10.02 -17.82
CA PRO A 373 7.52 -8.73 -18.47
C PRO A 373 6.17 -8.04 -18.59
N TRP A 374 5.04 -8.72 -18.31
CA TRP A 374 3.70 -8.12 -18.33
C TRP A 374 3.25 -7.60 -16.96
N ARG A 375 3.98 -7.87 -15.86
CA ARG A 375 3.65 -7.33 -14.53
C ARG A 375 3.55 -5.83 -14.53
N GLY A 376 2.43 -5.25 -14.12
CA GLY A 376 2.31 -3.82 -13.91
C GLY A 376 0.90 -3.27 -13.88
N ILE A 377 0.80 -1.95 -13.87
CA ILE A 377 -0.48 -1.23 -13.84
C ILE A 377 -0.87 -0.87 -15.25
N TYR A 378 -2.08 -1.25 -15.65
CA TYR A 378 -2.61 -1.04 -16.98
C TYR A 378 -3.88 -0.22 -16.89
N ALA A 379 -4.14 0.59 -17.91
CA ALA A 379 -5.45 1.16 -18.15
C ALA A 379 -6.14 0.35 -19.26
N GLY A 380 -7.44 0.08 -19.09
CA GLY A 380 -8.30 -0.54 -20.10
C GLY A 380 -9.61 0.22 -20.27
N ASP A 381 -10.25 0.06 -21.42
CA ASP A 381 -11.58 0.62 -21.71
C ASP A 381 -12.62 -0.50 -21.84
N TYR A 382 -13.61 -0.46 -20.96
CA TYR A 382 -14.76 -1.37 -20.96
C TYR A 382 -16.00 -0.71 -21.59
N SER A 383 -15.77 0.17 -22.57
CA SER A 383 -16.80 0.87 -23.36
C SER A 383 -17.79 1.64 -22.50
N THR A 384 -19.00 1.11 -22.29
CA THR A 384 -20.06 1.79 -21.52
C THR A 384 -19.74 1.90 -20.04
N HIS A 385 -18.84 1.07 -19.53
CA HIS A 385 -18.38 1.11 -18.13
C HIS A 385 -17.23 2.10 -17.92
N GLY A 386 -16.59 2.55 -19.01
CA GLY A 386 -15.53 3.55 -18.98
C GLY A 386 -14.13 2.95 -18.81
N CYS A 387 -13.18 3.83 -18.49
CA CYS A 387 -11.78 3.47 -18.31
C CYS A 387 -11.50 3.04 -16.88
N GLU A 388 -10.71 1.98 -16.75
CA GLU A 388 -10.35 1.39 -15.47
C GLU A 388 -8.85 1.08 -15.40
N PHE A 389 -8.30 1.12 -14.19
CA PHE A 389 -6.96 0.65 -13.89
C PHE A 389 -6.99 -0.80 -13.40
N LEU A 390 -6.10 -1.62 -13.94
CA LEU A 390 -5.90 -3.01 -13.57
C LEU A 390 -4.46 -3.23 -13.12
N LEU A 391 -4.29 -4.06 -12.10
CA LEU A 391 -3.02 -4.72 -11.80
C LEU A 391 -2.94 -5.98 -12.67
N ILE A 392 -2.05 -5.97 -13.65
CA ILE A 392 -1.63 -7.19 -14.33
C ILE A 392 -0.59 -7.86 -13.44
N HIS A 393 -1.04 -8.85 -12.71
CA HIS A 393 -0.24 -9.65 -11.79
C HIS A 393 0.17 -10.95 -12.48
N GLN A 394 1.45 -11.31 -12.36
CA GLN A 394 1.92 -12.64 -12.71
C GLN A 394 2.46 -13.23 -11.41
N PRO A 395 1.83 -14.24 -10.81
CA PRO A 395 2.33 -14.82 -9.55
C PRO A 395 3.79 -15.29 -9.67
N ASP A 396 4.53 -15.14 -8.58
CA ASP A 396 5.80 -15.84 -8.37
C ASP A 396 5.46 -17.28 -7.98
N ASP A 397 5.88 -18.26 -8.78
CA ASP A 397 5.85 -19.66 -8.37
C ASP A 397 7.05 -19.89 -7.42
N GLU A 398 6.90 -20.65 -6.33
CA GLU A 398 7.97 -20.84 -5.33
C GLU A 398 9.27 -21.41 -5.95
N ASP A 399 9.17 -22.04 -7.12
CA ASP A 399 10.28 -22.62 -7.86
C ASP A 399 10.84 -21.71 -8.97
N ASP A 400 10.19 -20.59 -9.31
CA ASP A 400 10.40 -19.89 -10.58
C ASP A 400 11.79 -19.23 -10.73
N GLU A 401 12.44 -18.89 -9.61
CA GLU A 401 13.81 -18.34 -9.55
C GLU A 401 14.89 -19.43 -9.51
N LEU A 402 14.53 -20.68 -9.18
CA LEU A 402 15.44 -21.80 -9.03
C LEU A 402 15.42 -22.78 -10.21
N LEU A 403 14.38 -22.72 -11.05
CA LEU A 403 14.24 -23.60 -12.21
C LEU A 403 15.35 -23.35 -13.23
N THR A 404 16.24 -24.34 -13.36
CA THR A 404 17.26 -24.39 -14.42
C THR A 404 16.63 -24.55 -15.79
N ASP A 405 17.38 -24.22 -16.85
CA ASP A 405 16.91 -24.40 -18.24
C ASP A 405 16.49 -25.86 -18.53
N GLU A 406 17.14 -26.81 -17.86
CA GLU A 406 16.86 -28.25 -17.95
C GLU A 406 15.52 -28.61 -17.28
N GLU A 407 15.23 -28.05 -16.11
CA GLU A 407 13.97 -28.25 -15.38
C GLU A 407 12.79 -27.56 -16.07
N LEU A 408 13.03 -26.49 -16.81
CA LEU A 408 12.03 -25.84 -17.69
C LEU A 408 11.81 -26.61 -19.01
N GLY A 409 12.50 -27.74 -19.22
CA GLY A 409 12.43 -28.51 -20.47
C GLY A 409 13.03 -27.76 -21.67
N ILE A 410 13.79 -26.70 -21.43
CA ILE A 410 14.46 -25.89 -22.45
C ILE A 410 15.78 -26.58 -22.78
N VAL A 411 15.71 -27.62 -23.62
CA VAL A 411 16.89 -28.36 -24.12
C VAL A 411 17.22 -27.89 -25.53
N ARG A 412 18.49 -27.62 -25.82
CA ARG A 412 18.96 -27.22 -27.16
C ARG A 412 18.88 -28.38 -28.14
N PHE A 413 18.35 -28.14 -29.34
CA PHE A 413 18.33 -29.17 -30.39
C PHE A 413 19.64 -29.20 -31.19
N GLU A 414 20.03 -30.38 -31.68
CA GLU A 414 21.31 -30.60 -32.38
C GLU A 414 21.46 -29.80 -33.69
N ILE A 415 20.34 -29.44 -34.34
CA ILE A 415 20.32 -28.78 -35.66
C ILE A 415 19.87 -27.32 -35.56
N GLU A 416 19.63 -26.81 -34.35
CA GLU A 416 19.15 -25.44 -34.13
C GLU A 416 20.32 -24.45 -34.15
N SER A 417 20.17 -23.37 -34.92
CA SER A 417 21.15 -22.28 -34.91
C SER A 417 21.20 -21.60 -33.54
N ASP A 418 22.33 -20.96 -33.21
CA ASP A 418 22.45 -20.24 -31.94
C ASP A 418 21.35 -19.16 -31.77
N GLN A 419 20.95 -18.51 -32.87
CA GLN A 419 19.93 -17.47 -32.84
C GLN A 419 18.53 -18.04 -32.57
N GLU A 420 18.18 -19.17 -33.18
CA GLU A 420 16.90 -19.85 -32.95
C GLU A 420 16.80 -20.37 -31.51
N TRP A 421 17.91 -20.94 -31.02
CA TRP A 421 18.03 -21.41 -29.64
C TRP A 421 17.80 -20.30 -28.62
N GLU A 422 18.51 -19.17 -28.75
CA GLU A 422 18.35 -18.04 -27.83
C GLU A 422 16.94 -17.44 -27.89
N LYS A 423 16.34 -17.36 -29.10
CA LYS A 423 14.96 -16.90 -29.27
C LYS A 423 13.97 -17.83 -28.57
N ARG A 424 14.09 -19.15 -28.77
CA ARG A 424 13.21 -20.14 -28.13
C ARG A 424 13.37 -20.15 -26.63
N LYS A 425 14.61 -20.06 -26.13
CA LYS A 425 14.94 -19.95 -24.72
C LYS A 425 14.30 -18.70 -24.09
N ALA A 426 14.41 -17.54 -24.74
CA ALA A 426 13.77 -16.32 -24.28
C ALA A 426 12.24 -16.46 -24.23
N VAL A 427 11.63 -17.00 -25.29
CA VAL A 427 10.17 -17.22 -25.35
C VAL A 427 9.70 -18.17 -24.25
N ALA A 428 10.41 -19.27 -24.01
CA ALA A 428 10.04 -20.25 -22.99
C ALA A 428 10.20 -19.69 -21.56
N ARG A 429 11.17 -18.78 -21.34
CA ARG A 429 11.36 -18.12 -20.05
C ARG A 429 10.31 -17.05 -19.77
N THR A 430 9.86 -16.31 -20.78
CA THR A 430 8.87 -15.23 -20.59
C THR A 430 7.43 -15.75 -20.62
N HIS A 431 7.10 -16.65 -21.55
CA HIS A 431 5.74 -17.14 -21.75
C HIS A 431 5.51 -18.39 -20.92
N ARG A 432 5.36 -18.21 -19.61
CA ARG A 432 5.08 -19.30 -18.67
C ARG A 432 4.20 -18.83 -17.51
N GLY A 433 3.54 -19.78 -16.87
CA GLY A 433 2.74 -19.56 -15.68
C GLY A 433 1.48 -18.73 -15.95
N ARG A 434 0.89 -18.26 -14.85
CA ARG A 434 -0.41 -17.58 -14.83
C ARG A 434 -0.28 -16.06 -14.99
N LEU A 435 -1.29 -15.44 -15.59
CA LEU A 435 -1.47 -13.99 -15.64
C LEU A 435 -2.89 -13.62 -15.19
N GLU A 436 -2.97 -12.68 -14.28
CA GLU A 436 -4.19 -12.20 -13.64
C GLU A 436 -4.36 -10.71 -13.92
N ALA A 437 -5.54 -10.30 -14.38
CA ALA A 437 -5.90 -8.90 -14.46
C ALA A 437 -6.87 -8.55 -13.34
N ILE A 438 -6.38 -7.91 -12.28
CA ILE A 438 -7.16 -7.55 -11.10
C ILE A 438 -7.55 -6.08 -11.19
N LYS A 439 -8.83 -5.75 -11.03
CA LYS A 439 -9.31 -4.36 -11.12
C LYS A 439 -8.83 -3.55 -9.90
N LEU A 440 -8.00 -2.53 -10.09
CA LEU A 440 -7.69 -1.54 -9.03
C LEU A 440 -8.79 -0.47 -8.95
N THR A 441 -9.39 -0.17 -10.09
CA THR A 441 -10.71 0.47 -10.18
C THR A 441 -11.63 -0.44 -10.97
N GLY A 442 -12.88 -0.56 -10.56
CA GLY A 442 -13.86 -1.37 -11.27
C GLY A 442 -15.19 -0.65 -11.49
N ASP A 443 -16.22 -1.45 -11.65
CA ASP A 443 -17.56 -1.01 -12.01
C ASP A 443 -18.61 -1.75 -11.16
N PRO A 444 -19.91 -1.42 -11.27
CA PRO A 444 -20.95 -2.09 -10.50
C PRO A 444 -21.13 -3.59 -10.79
N ASN A 445 -20.72 -4.07 -11.95
CA ASN A 445 -20.77 -5.47 -12.37
C ASN A 445 -19.53 -6.21 -11.91
N VAL A 446 -18.32 -5.77 -12.25
CA VAL A 446 -17.06 -6.33 -11.74
C VAL A 446 -16.35 -5.27 -10.89
N PRO A 447 -16.49 -5.33 -9.56
CA PRO A 447 -15.94 -4.32 -8.66
C PRO A 447 -14.41 -4.26 -8.66
N ARG A 448 -13.88 -3.18 -8.11
CA ARG A 448 -12.47 -3.12 -7.71
C ARG A 448 -12.14 -4.32 -6.81
N GLY A 449 -10.91 -4.77 -6.90
CA GLY A 449 -10.42 -5.90 -6.14
C GLY A 449 -10.89 -7.26 -6.66
N GLU A 450 -11.62 -7.31 -7.78
CA GLU A 450 -11.98 -8.56 -8.45
C GLU A 450 -11.15 -8.78 -9.72
N LEU A 451 -11.02 -10.03 -10.12
CA LEU A 451 -10.44 -10.39 -11.41
C LEU A 451 -11.35 -9.91 -12.54
N SER A 452 -10.78 -9.27 -13.55
CA SER A 452 -11.47 -8.99 -14.81
C SER A 452 -11.27 -10.11 -15.83
N PHE A 453 -10.05 -10.63 -15.93
CA PHE A 453 -9.74 -11.80 -16.74
C PHE A 453 -8.49 -12.50 -16.21
N VAL A 454 -8.31 -13.75 -16.64
CA VAL A 454 -7.21 -14.61 -16.21
C VAL A 454 -6.77 -15.54 -17.32
N ALA A 455 -5.47 -15.71 -17.50
CA ALA A 455 -4.87 -16.75 -18.33
C ALA A 455 -4.11 -17.71 -17.42
N GLU A 456 -4.55 -18.97 -17.37
CA GLU A 456 -3.96 -19.98 -16.47
C GLU A 456 -2.56 -20.42 -16.91
N ASP A 457 -2.28 -20.39 -18.20
CA ASP A 457 -0.96 -20.74 -18.75
C ASP A 457 -0.62 -19.84 -19.96
N LEU A 458 0.43 -19.02 -19.82
CA LEU A 458 0.99 -18.25 -20.94
C LEU A 458 1.84 -19.11 -21.90
N GLY A 459 2.24 -20.30 -21.44
CA GLY A 459 3.11 -21.24 -22.12
C GLY A 459 2.41 -22.10 -23.17
N PRO A 460 2.97 -23.28 -23.48
CA PRO A 460 2.45 -24.16 -24.53
C PRO A 460 1.05 -24.73 -24.24
N GLY A 461 0.67 -24.94 -22.98
CA GLY A 461 -0.62 -25.52 -22.61
C GLY A 461 -1.79 -24.56 -22.80
N GLY A 462 -1.55 -23.25 -22.69
CA GLY A 462 -2.54 -22.22 -23.00
C GLY A 462 -2.44 -21.66 -24.42
N PHE A 463 -1.42 -22.02 -25.21
CA PHE A 463 -1.22 -21.46 -26.55
C PHE A 463 -2.32 -21.87 -27.53
N VAL A 464 -2.94 -20.88 -28.17
CA VAL A 464 -3.99 -21.07 -29.18
C VAL A 464 -3.43 -20.90 -30.58
N GLY A 465 -2.58 -19.89 -30.79
CA GLY A 465 -2.04 -19.56 -32.09
C GLY A 465 -1.42 -18.17 -32.11
N GLU A 466 -1.05 -17.70 -33.31
CA GLU A 466 -0.60 -16.33 -33.53
C GLU A 466 -1.72 -15.53 -34.19
N ALA A 467 -1.89 -14.28 -33.76
CA ALA A 467 -2.87 -13.39 -34.34
C ALA A 467 -2.52 -13.06 -35.79
N THR A 468 -3.50 -13.25 -36.68
CA THR A 468 -3.38 -12.98 -38.12
C THR A 468 -3.90 -11.61 -38.51
N ASP A 469 -4.65 -10.94 -37.63
CA ASP A 469 -5.16 -9.59 -37.87
C ASP A 469 -4.00 -8.60 -38.00
N PRO A 470 -4.03 -7.67 -38.97
CA PRO A 470 -2.97 -6.68 -39.15
C PRO A 470 -2.63 -5.86 -37.90
N HIS A 471 -3.60 -5.61 -37.00
CA HIS A 471 -3.39 -4.82 -35.78
C HIS A 471 -2.64 -5.60 -34.69
N PHE A 472 -2.69 -6.93 -34.73
CA PHE A 472 -2.08 -7.82 -33.75
C PHE A 472 -1.08 -8.80 -34.39
N SER A 473 -0.68 -8.56 -35.65
CA SER A 473 0.03 -9.53 -36.47
C SER A 473 1.26 -10.14 -35.77
N GLY A 474 1.25 -11.46 -35.60
CA GLY A 474 2.32 -12.23 -34.96
C GLY A 474 2.29 -12.23 -33.42
N ALA A 475 1.30 -11.59 -32.80
CA ALA A 475 1.11 -11.64 -31.35
C ALA A 475 0.66 -13.04 -30.92
N ARG A 476 1.20 -13.52 -29.80
CA ARG A 476 0.81 -14.80 -29.20
C ARG A 476 -0.60 -14.68 -28.63
N ILE A 477 -1.47 -15.62 -29.00
CA ILE A 477 -2.79 -15.78 -28.42
C ILE A 477 -2.77 -16.97 -27.46
N VAL A 478 -3.26 -16.75 -26.25
CA VAL A 478 -3.43 -17.80 -25.23
C VAL A 478 -4.88 -17.85 -24.74
N ASN A 479 -5.31 -19.02 -24.27
CA ASN A 479 -6.61 -19.21 -23.65
C ASN A 479 -6.69 -18.37 -22.37
N SER A 480 -7.81 -17.70 -22.19
CA SER A 480 -8.13 -16.95 -20.98
C SER A 480 -9.59 -17.12 -20.61
N LYS A 481 -9.96 -16.64 -19.44
CA LYS A 481 -11.34 -16.52 -19.00
C LYS A 481 -11.61 -15.08 -18.60
N GLY A 482 -12.72 -14.53 -19.06
CA GLY A 482 -13.22 -13.23 -18.66
C GLY A 482 -14.25 -13.37 -17.54
N HIS A 483 -14.19 -12.48 -16.55
CA HIS A 483 -15.15 -12.44 -15.45
C HIS A 483 -16.31 -11.52 -15.81
N ILE A 484 -17.53 -12.01 -15.65
CA ILE A 484 -18.76 -11.24 -15.87
C ILE A 484 -19.68 -11.42 -14.67
N SER A 485 -20.56 -10.44 -14.46
CA SER A 485 -21.56 -10.49 -13.38
C SER A 485 -22.70 -9.52 -13.66
N ASP A 486 -23.84 -9.75 -13.00
CA ASP A 486 -24.90 -8.74 -12.91
C ASP A 486 -24.50 -7.61 -11.94
N THR A 487 -25.20 -6.47 -12.04
CA THR A 487 -24.97 -5.29 -11.20
C THR A 487 -25.06 -5.63 -9.71
N GLY A 488 -24.08 -5.14 -8.93
CA GLY A 488 -23.89 -5.50 -7.52
C GLY A 488 -23.01 -6.72 -7.32
N PHE A 489 -22.29 -7.16 -8.37
CA PHE A 489 -21.48 -8.39 -8.39
C PHE A 489 -22.28 -9.64 -7.98
N THR A 490 -23.53 -9.70 -8.43
CA THR A 490 -24.41 -10.84 -8.20
C THR A 490 -24.37 -11.81 -9.37
N SER A 491 -24.44 -13.12 -9.08
CA SER A 491 -24.44 -14.18 -10.11
C SER A 491 -23.19 -14.17 -10.99
N SER A 492 -22.02 -13.96 -10.40
CA SER A 492 -20.77 -13.89 -11.16
C SER A 492 -20.40 -15.23 -11.81
N SER A 493 -19.82 -15.15 -13.00
CA SER A 493 -19.39 -16.31 -13.79
C SER A 493 -18.19 -15.98 -14.67
N TYR A 494 -17.49 -17.01 -15.12
CA TYR A 494 -16.42 -16.88 -16.09
C TYR A 494 -16.87 -17.36 -17.46
N ILE A 495 -16.55 -16.57 -18.48
CA ILE A 495 -16.75 -16.93 -19.89
C ILE A 495 -15.41 -17.12 -20.58
N ASP A 496 -15.41 -17.93 -21.64
CA ASP A 496 -14.20 -18.20 -22.39
C ASP A 496 -13.73 -16.95 -23.16
N GLY A 497 -12.42 -16.72 -23.11
CA GLY A 497 -11.74 -15.61 -23.75
C GLY A 497 -10.42 -16.02 -24.36
N GLN A 498 -9.82 -15.07 -25.07
CA GLN A 498 -8.46 -15.22 -25.59
C GLN A 498 -7.66 -13.96 -25.25
N LEU A 499 -6.52 -14.15 -24.59
CA LEU A 499 -5.57 -13.09 -24.30
C LEU A 499 -4.54 -13.00 -25.43
N ILE A 500 -4.40 -11.82 -26.00
CA ILE A 500 -3.48 -11.48 -27.08
C ILE A 500 -2.34 -10.66 -26.48
N LEU A 501 -1.14 -11.23 -26.49
CA LEU A 501 0.07 -10.61 -25.96
C LEU A 501 0.72 -9.73 -27.04
N VAL A 502 0.16 -8.53 -27.25
CA VAL A 502 0.57 -7.61 -28.34
C VAL A 502 2.01 -7.11 -28.13
N SER A 503 2.35 -6.71 -26.92
CA SER A 503 3.71 -6.39 -26.49
C SER A 503 3.83 -6.54 -24.97
N HIS A 504 5.00 -6.25 -24.40
CA HIS A 504 5.14 -6.20 -22.95
C HIS A 504 4.32 -5.06 -22.32
N ASP A 505 4.00 -4.00 -23.07
CA ASP A 505 3.27 -2.83 -22.55
C ASP A 505 1.84 -2.74 -23.07
N ARG A 506 1.41 -3.67 -23.93
CA ARG A 506 0.09 -3.66 -24.54
C ARG A 506 -0.49 -5.06 -24.60
N LEU A 507 -1.69 -5.21 -24.10
CA LEU A 507 -2.45 -6.46 -24.09
C LEU A 507 -3.79 -6.24 -24.78
N ALA A 508 -4.40 -7.31 -25.30
CA ALA A 508 -5.78 -7.26 -25.74
C ALA A 508 -6.50 -8.54 -25.30
N HIS A 509 -7.76 -8.42 -24.89
CA HIS A 509 -8.59 -9.54 -24.46
C HIS A 509 -9.81 -9.66 -25.36
N HIS A 510 -9.92 -10.79 -26.06
CA HIS A 510 -11.04 -11.13 -26.90
C HIS A 510 -12.09 -11.88 -26.09
N TRP A 511 -13.25 -11.26 -25.92
CA TRP A 511 -14.42 -11.80 -25.23
C TRP A 511 -15.27 -12.56 -26.24
N ILE A 512 -15.08 -13.88 -26.34
CA ILE A 512 -15.60 -14.70 -27.45
C ILE A 512 -17.13 -14.59 -27.55
N GLU A 513 -17.84 -14.71 -26.43
CA GLU A 513 -19.31 -14.68 -26.42
C GLU A 513 -19.90 -13.32 -26.82
N PHE A 514 -19.16 -12.25 -26.56
CA PHE A 514 -19.61 -10.89 -26.85
C PHE A 514 -19.11 -10.36 -28.20
N GLY A 515 -18.21 -11.07 -28.88
CA GLY A 515 -17.65 -10.64 -30.15
C GLY A 515 -16.94 -9.28 -30.07
N HIS A 516 -16.23 -9.01 -28.97
CA HIS A 516 -15.45 -7.77 -28.85
C HIS A 516 -14.05 -8.01 -28.29
N VAL A 517 -13.12 -7.13 -28.64
CA VAL A 517 -11.75 -7.12 -28.12
C VAL A 517 -11.52 -5.83 -27.34
N SER A 518 -11.12 -5.95 -26.08
CA SER A 518 -10.70 -4.84 -25.23
C SER A 518 -9.18 -4.72 -25.25
N CYS A 519 -8.65 -3.52 -25.52
CA CYS A 519 -7.22 -3.25 -25.45
C CYS A 519 -6.82 -2.63 -24.11
N PHE A 520 -5.60 -2.94 -23.66
CA PHE A 520 -5.03 -2.47 -22.40
C PHE A 520 -3.62 -1.94 -22.63
N GLN A 521 -3.28 -0.84 -21.97
CA GLN A 521 -1.98 -0.18 -22.10
C GLN A 521 -1.36 0.02 -20.72
N ARG A 522 -0.09 -0.37 -20.57
CA ARG A 522 0.67 -0.15 -19.35
C ARG A 522 0.84 1.34 -19.08
N VAL A 523 0.70 1.71 -17.81
CA VAL A 523 0.88 3.06 -17.29
C VAL A 523 2.26 3.17 -16.64
N ASP A 524 3.08 4.09 -17.13
CA ASP A 524 4.26 4.57 -16.39
C ASP A 524 3.76 5.52 -15.29
N ILE A 525 3.77 5.07 -14.04
CA ILE A 525 3.32 5.87 -12.89
C ILE A 525 4.39 6.85 -12.41
N ASP A 526 5.67 6.54 -12.61
CA ASP A 526 6.80 7.33 -12.09
C ASP A 526 6.90 8.69 -12.80
N GLN A 527 6.40 8.79 -14.04
CA GLN A 527 6.30 10.08 -14.75
C GLN A 527 5.43 11.11 -14.00
N PHE A 528 4.47 10.67 -13.17
CA PHE A 528 3.56 11.54 -12.43
C PHE A 528 4.08 11.93 -11.05
N LEU A 529 5.12 11.25 -10.56
CA LEU A 529 5.70 11.48 -9.23
C LEU A 529 6.76 12.58 -9.23
N ARG A 530 7.31 12.92 -10.41
CA ARG A 530 8.25 14.03 -10.57
C ARG A 530 7.55 15.38 -10.37
N VAL A 531 8.16 16.25 -9.58
CA VAL A 531 7.67 17.60 -9.23
C VAL A 531 8.52 18.67 -9.89
#